data_AF-A0A9E4K8W8-F1
#
_entry.id   AF-A0A9E4K8W8-F1
#
_cell.length_a   1.000
_cell.length_b   1.000
_cell.length_c   1.000
_cell.angle_alpha   90.00
_cell.angle_beta   90.00
_cell.angle_gamma   90.00
#
_symmetry.space_group_name_H-M   'P 1'
#
loop_
_entity.id
_entity.type
_entity.pdbx_description
1 polymer ?
#
loop_
_entity_poly.entity_id
_entity_poly.type
_entity_poly.pdbx_seq_one_letter_code
_entity_poly.pdbx_strand_id
1 'polypeptide(L)'
;MKKLHKPNKRLLLSQLLWKKRLDKQQLPHAGYMGNGGDIHLVLGVEGAGISHFVQLLSQALPENHYIHHPLVKFEPKLTLSNHGERLAMPYQKVLTADNPMSRVYRIYAERAQAEKKFDLMAEDKPSDPDPTLILKESHALLATEALVRELKCHTLLYVSDPVLLAEQMFSREGMETSYLDFESEAVMDPTFLKRFLAKDLRPVLHAYKVIQRLRSSRQRQVQMKIFTIALIQYMFRMLAARYPELATLVDAAVIENDPRRLEFPLVNWLGAENLHSASRVIANATFTPQGQETLRWTRSWPESITTFEALSSKDVKLAYKLLIDHHLMSDESNRKTWAGKSVA
;
A
#
# COMPACT_ATOMS: atom_id res chain seq x y z
N MET A 1 -19.91 14.64 26.39
CA MET A 1 -20.92 13.82 25.68
C MET A 1 -20.29 13.27 24.40
N LYS A 2 -20.18 11.93 24.28
CA LYS A 2 -19.68 11.24 23.07
C LYS A 2 -20.65 11.55 21.91
N LYS A 3 -20.20 12.29 20.90
CA LYS A 3 -20.86 12.21 19.58
C LYS A 3 -20.47 10.86 19.00
N LEU A 4 -21.23 9.82 19.30
CA LEU A 4 -21.31 8.64 18.44
C LEU A 4 -21.59 9.20 17.04
N HIS A 5 -20.65 9.05 16.10
CA HIS A 5 -20.92 9.36 14.70
C HIS A 5 -22.16 8.57 14.31
N LYS A 6 -23.30 9.26 14.18
CA LYS A 6 -24.53 8.65 13.68
C LYS A 6 -24.16 8.01 12.34
N PRO A 7 -24.41 6.71 12.15
CA PRO A 7 -24.09 6.08 10.89
C PRO A 7 -24.83 6.82 9.79
N ASN A 8 -24.08 7.30 8.79
CA ASN A 8 -24.65 8.12 7.75
C ASN A 8 -25.62 7.27 6.93
N LYS A 9 -26.91 7.60 7.00
CA LYS A 9 -27.98 6.83 6.35
C LYS A 9 -27.73 6.68 4.84
N ARG A 10 -27.04 7.63 4.20
CA ARG A 10 -26.69 7.58 2.78
C ARG A 10 -25.67 6.49 2.47
N LEU A 11 -24.58 6.39 3.24
CA LEU A 11 -23.59 5.31 3.09
C LEU A 11 -24.20 3.94 3.36
N LEU A 12 -24.99 3.82 4.42
CA LEU A 12 -25.65 2.56 4.74
C LEU A 12 -26.59 2.14 3.61
N LEU A 13 -27.36 3.06 3.05
CA LEU A 13 -28.24 2.78 1.91
C LEU A 13 -27.44 2.40 0.67
N SER A 14 -26.34 3.11 0.35
CA SER A 14 -25.50 2.78 -0.81
C SER A 14 -24.86 1.41 -0.67
N GLN A 15 -24.37 1.06 0.52
CA GLN A 15 -23.82 -0.26 0.83
C GLN A 15 -24.88 -1.37 0.76
N LEU A 16 -26.10 -1.12 1.26
CA LEU A 16 -27.22 -2.05 1.15
C LEU A 16 -27.64 -2.28 -0.31
N LEU A 17 -27.73 -1.21 -1.11
CA LEU A 17 -28.03 -1.30 -2.53
C LEU A 17 -26.93 -2.02 -3.31
N TRP A 18 -25.67 -1.75 -2.98
CA TRP A 18 -24.51 -2.45 -3.52
C TRP A 18 -24.59 -3.94 -3.20
N LYS A 19 -24.86 -4.32 -1.94
CA LYS A 19 -25.03 -5.72 -1.52
C LYS A 19 -26.14 -6.41 -2.30
N LYS A 20 -27.31 -5.77 -2.43
CA LYS A 20 -28.44 -6.31 -3.23
C LYS A 20 -28.09 -6.48 -4.71
N ARG A 21 -27.26 -5.61 -5.30
CA ARG A 21 -26.81 -5.76 -6.69
C ARG A 21 -25.80 -6.89 -6.82
N LEU A 22 -24.87 -6.96 -5.88
CA LEU A 22 -23.88 -8.02 -5.82
C LEU A 22 -24.55 -9.39 -5.70
N ASP A 23 -25.45 -9.58 -4.73
CA ASP A 23 -26.17 -10.84 -4.49
C ASP A 23 -27.05 -11.27 -5.68
N LYS A 24 -27.39 -10.34 -6.59
CA LYS A 24 -28.08 -10.64 -7.86
C LYS A 24 -27.12 -11.10 -8.97
N GLN A 25 -25.92 -10.53 -9.03
CA GLN A 25 -24.94 -10.84 -10.07
C GLN A 25 -24.07 -12.05 -9.72
N GLN A 26 -23.84 -12.26 -8.44
CA GLN A 26 -23.09 -13.35 -7.88
C GLN A 26 -23.98 -13.95 -6.81
N LEU A 27 -24.20 -15.27 -6.85
CA LEU A 27 -24.97 -15.98 -5.84
C LEU A 27 -24.47 -15.57 -4.44
N PRO A 28 -25.35 -15.52 -3.42
CA PRO A 28 -24.98 -15.15 -2.05
C PRO A 28 -24.07 -16.24 -1.47
N HIS A 29 -22.81 -16.21 -1.85
CA HIS A 29 -21.82 -17.19 -1.44
C HIS A 29 -21.34 -16.82 -0.04
N ALA A 30 -21.85 -17.56 0.92
CA ALA A 30 -21.34 -17.67 2.27
C ALA A 30 -20.40 -18.88 2.28
N GLY A 31 -19.10 -18.67 2.05
CA GLY A 31 -18.17 -19.78 1.99
C GLY A 31 -16.77 -19.45 2.46
N TYR A 32 -16.17 -18.37 1.94
CA TYR A 32 -14.80 -18.07 2.31
C TYR A 32 -14.67 -17.48 3.72
N MET A 33 -14.44 -18.36 4.69
CA MET A 33 -13.91 -18.04 6.00
C MET A 33 -12.39 -17.98 5.91
N GLY A 34 -11.85 -16.85 5.43
CA GLY A 34 -10.46 -16.42 5.62
C GLY A 34 -9.43 -17.53 5.75
N ASN A 35 -9.20 -18.29 4.68
CA ASN A 35 -7.95 -19.06 4.57
C ASN A 35 -6.86 -18.06 4.16
N GLY A 36 -5.94 -17.79 5.07
CA GLY A 36 -4.88 -16.80 4.87
C GLY A 36 -3.93 -17.09 3.71
N GLY A 37 -3.81 -18.37 3.33
CA GLY A 37 -2.82 -18.82 2.34
C GLY A 37 -3.21 -18.57 0.88
N ASP A 38 -4.47 -18.29 0.55
CA ASP A 38 -4.87 -18.17 -0.85
C ASP A 38 -4.67 -16.75 -1.42
N ILE A 39 -4.47 -15.74 -0.56
CA ILE A 39 -4.36 -14.33 -0.97
C ILE A 39 -3.03 -13.78 -0.48
N HIS A 40 -2.27 -13.21 -1.42
CA HIS A 40 -1.05 -12.48 -1.14
C HIS A 40 -1.26 -11.00 -1.48
N LEU A 41 -1.31 -10.15 -0.46
CA LEU A 41 -1.51 -8.71 -0.63
C LEU A 41 -0.17 -8.00 -0.82
N VAL A 42 -0.13 -7.03 -1.72
CA VAL A 42 0.96 -6.05 -1.84
C VAL A 42 0.34 -4.67 -1.64
N LEU A 43 0.71 -4.00 -0.54
CA LEU A 43 0.13 -2.72 -0.14
C LEU A 43 1.20 -1.64 -0.09
N GLY A 44 0.89 -0.48 -0.66
CA GLY A 44 1.83 0.63 -0.77
C GLY A 44 1.13 1.88 -1.28
N VAL A 45 1.58 3.04 -0.82
CA VAL A 45 1.11 4.33 -1.32
C VAL A 45 1.37 4.43 -2.82
N GLU A 46 0.46 5.06 -3.54
CA GLU A 46 0.64 5.22 -4.98
C GLU A 46 1.87 6.08 -5.29
N GLY A 47 2.55 5.78 -6.39
CA GLY A 47 3.85 6.38 -6.71
C GLY A 47 5.04 5.63 -6.11
N ALA A 48 4.85 4.76 -5.10
CA ALA A 48 5.96 4.07 -4.43
C ALA A 48 6.72 3.02 -5.23
N GLY A 49 6.64 3.00 -6.55
CA GLY A 49 7.27 1.93 -7.34
C GLY A 49 6.61 0.56 -7.15
N ILE A 50 5.62 0.43 -6.26
CA ILE A 50 4.86 -0.80 -6.01
C ILE A 50 4.24 -1.40 -7.28
N SER A 51 3.76 -0.57 -8.22
CA SER A 51 3.24 -1.07 -9.50
C SER A 51 4.33 -1.74 -10.33
N HIS A 52 5.51 -1.14 -10.36
CA HIS A 52 6.67 -1.67 -11.08
C HIS A 52 7.22 -2.92 -10.40
N PHE A 53 7.31 -2.91 -9.06
CA PHE A 53 7.67 -4.09 -8.28
C PHE A 53 6.78 -5.29 -8.64
N VAL A 54 5.46 -5.09 -8.70
CA VAL A 54 4.53 -6.17 -9.09
C VAL A 54 4.69 -6.57 -10.55
N GLN A 55 4.98 -5.63 -11.47
CA GLN A 55 5.28 -5.94 -12.87
C GLN A 55 6.55 -6.78 -13.02
N LEU A 56 7.59 -6.48 -12.25
CA LEU A 56 8.83 -7.26 -12.25
C LEU A 56 8.60 -8.65 -11.63
N LEU A 57 7.79 -8.72 -10.56
CA LEU A 57 7.35 -10.00 -10.00
C LEU A 57 6.59 -10.85 -11.02
N SER A 58 5.69 -10.25 -11.82
CA SER A 58 4.94 -10.99 -12.84
C SER A 58 5.81 -11.53 -13.97
N GLN A 59 6.97 -10.89 -14.26
CA GLN A 59 7.94 -11.45 -15.21
C GLN A 59 8.69 -12.64 -14.62
N ALA A 60 9.03 -12.59 -13.33
CA ALA A 60 9.75 -13.66 -12.65
C ALA A 60 8.86 -14.87 -12.32
N LEU A 61 7.60 -14.61 -11.97
CA LEU A 61 6.58 -15.56 -11.56
C LEU A 61 5.34 -15.42 -12.46
N PRO A 62 5.43 -15.82 -13.75
CA PRO A 62 4.36 -15.61 -14.73
C PRO A 62 3.13 -16.48 -14.48
N GLU A 63 3.25 -17.56 -13.71
CA GLU A 63 2.15 -18.50 -13.45
C GLU A 63 1.19 -18.00 -12.34
N ASN A 64 1.59 -16.99 -11.57
CA ASN A 64 0.74 -16.40 -10.54
C ASN A 64 -0.32 -15.46 -11.13
N HIS A 65 -1.45 -15.35 -10.42
CA HIS A 65 -2.53 -14.45 -10.81
C HIS A 65 -2.34 -13.06 -10.20
N TYR A 66 -2.17 -12.04 -11.04
CA TYR A 66 -1.97 -10.65 -10.59
C TYR A 66 -3.21 -9.80 -10.82
N ILE A 67 -3.72 -9.18 -9.75
CA ILE A 67 -4.84 -8.23 -9.84
C ILE A 67 -4.42 -6.90 -9.21
N HIS A 68 -4.38 -5.86 -10.04
CA HIS A 68 -4.06 -4.51 -9.63
C HIS A 68 -5.32 -3.69 -9.32
N HIS A 69 -5.38 -3.10 -8.12
CA HIS A 69 -6.47 -2.26 -7.62
C HIS A 69 -7.83 -2.96 -7.63
N PRO A 70 -7.97 -4.07 -6.88
CA PRO A 70 -9.21 -4.83 -6.86
C PRO A 70 -10.41 -3.96 -6.46
N LEU A 71 -10.26 -2.99 -5.56
CA LEU A 71 -11.37 -2.15 -5.11
C LEU A 71 -11.85 -1.16 -6.19
N VAL A 72 -10.94 -0.66 -7.02
CA VAL A 72 -11.24 0.28 -8.11
C VAL A 72 -11.94 -0.42 -9.28
N LYS A 73 -11.45 -1.60 -9.66
CA LYS A 73 -11.88 -2.33 -10.85
C LYS A 73 -13.11 -3.20 -10.62
N PHE A 74 -13.50 -3.43 -9.36
CA PHE A 74 -14.62 -4.30 -9.05
C PHE A 74 -15.96 -3.69 -9.50
N GLU A 75 -16.78 -4.50 -10.16
CA GLU A 75 -18.15 -4.18 -10.49
C GLU A 75 -19.12 -5.05 -9.68
N PRO A 76 -20.13 -4.47 -9.02
CA PRO A 76 -20.52 -3.05 -9.06
C PRO A 76 -19.56 -2.13 -8.28
N LYS A 77 -19.35 -0.89 -8.78
CA LYS A 77 -18.43 0.09 -8.17
C LYS A 77 -18.72 0.29 -6.68
N LEU A 78 -17.69 0.15 -5.85
CA LEU A 78 -17.81 0.31 -4.40
C LEU A 78 -17.96 1.77 -3.98
N THR A 79 -18.63 1.98 -2.85
CA THR A 79 -18.69 3.27 -2.14
C THR A 79 -18.40 3.00 -0.66
N LEU A 80 -17.13 3.14 -0.29
CA LEU A 80 -16.62 2.95 1.07
C LEU A 80 -16.67 4.24 1.90
N SER A 81 -16.76 5.38 1.22
CA SER A 81 -16.78 6.72 1.82
C SER A 81 -18.01 7.52 1.39
N ASN A 82 -18.37 8.49 2.24
CA ASN A 82 -19.36 9.53 1.95
C ASN A 82 -18.77 10.74 1.24
N HIS A 83 -17.45 10.85 1.24
CA HIS A 83 -16.75 11.91 0.57
C HIS A 83 -16.78 11.66 -0.94
N GLY A 84 -16.54 12.70 -1.74
CA GLY A 84 -16.64 12.62 -3.21
C GLY A 84 -15.82 11.49 -3.83
N GLU A 85 -14.82 11.00 -3.08
CA GLU A 85 -14.09 9.80 -3.41
C GLU A 85 -14.61 8.53 -2.75
N ARG A 86 -14.74 7.51 -3.60
CA ARG A 86 -15.47 6.28 -3.32
C ARG A 86 -14.69 5.27 -2.51
N LEU A 87 -13.36 5.36 -2.47
CA LEU A 87 -12.48 4.33 -1.88
C LEU A 87 -11.69 4.79 -0.67
N ALA A 88 -11.69 6.09 -0.35
CA ALA A 88 -11.16 6.55 0.92
C ALA A 88 -11.95 5.91 2.08
N MET A 89 -11.30 5.47 3.14
CA MET A 89 -11.98 4.90 4.29
C MET A 89 -11.30 5.40 5.57
N PRO A 90 -12.06 5.83 6.59
CA PRO A 90 -11.45 6.13 7.89
C PRO A 90 -10.82 4.87 8.47
N TYR A 91 -9.88 5.05 9.40
CA TYR A 91 -9.24 3.94 10.09
C TYR A 91 -10.27 2.96 10.70
N GLN A 92 -10.09 1.67 10.40
CA GLN A 92 -10.90 0.59 10.95
C GLN A 92 -10.01 -0.47 11.57
N LYS A 93 -10.33 -0.84 12.82
CA LYS A 93 -9.61 -1.90 13.54
C LYS A 93 -10.11 -3.31 13.18
N VAL A 94 -11.39 -3.42 12.80
CA VAL A 94 -12.08 -4.68 12.51
C VAL A 94 -13.00 -4.45 11.33
N LEU A 95 -12.90 -5.32 10.32
CA LEU A 95 -13.85 -5.40 9.21
C LEU A 95 -14.73 -6.61 9.48
N THR A 96 -16.04 -6.42 9.47
CA THR A 96 -16.96 -7.56 9.48
C THR A 96 -16.89 -8.28 8.14
N ALA A 97 -17.17 -9.59 8.11
CA ALA A 97 -17.33 -10.36 6.86
C ALA A 97 -18.27 -9.69 5.83
N ASP A 98 -19.32 -9.02 6.31
CA ASP A 98 -20.27 -8.27 5.48
C ASP A 98 -19.75 -6.94 4.94
N ASN A 99 -18.55 -6.51 5.34
CA ASN A 99 -17.99 -5.26 4.86
C ASN A 99 -17.73 -5.36 3.33
N PRO A 100 -18.18 -4.40 2.52
CA PRO A 100 -18.01 -4.43 1.08
C PRO A 100 -16.57 -4.66 0.62
N MET A 101 -15.60 -4.05 1.30
CA MET A 101 -14.18 -4.20 1.00
C MET A 101 -13.72 -5.64 1.24
N SER A 102 -13.98 -6.19 2.44
CA SER A 102 -13.65 -7.59 2.76
C SER A 102 -14.29 -8.55 1.76
N ARG A 103 -15.53 -8.27 1.36
CA ARG A 103 -16.27 -9.12 0.42
C ARG A 103 -15.66 -9.13 -0.98
N VAL A 104 -15.13 -8.01 -1.47
CA VAL A 104 -14.42 -7.95 -2.77
C VAL A 104 -13.21 -8.88 -2.76
N TYR A 105 -12.37 -8.79 -1.73
CA TYR A 105 -11.17 -9.64 -1.62
C TYR A 105 -11.52 -11.12 -1.58
N ARG A 106 -12.57 -11.49 -0.83
CA ARG A 106 -13.06 -12.88 -0.76
C ARG A 106 -13.55 -13.40 -2.10
N ILE A 107 -14.28 -12.58 -2.85
CA ILE A 107 -14.78 -12.96 -4.18
C ILE A 107 -13.62 -13.24 -5.15
N TYR A 108 -12.57 -12.43 -5.12
CA TYR A 108 -11.39 -12.69 -5.95
C TYR A 108 -10.71 -14.00 -5.57
N ALA A 109 -10.58 -14.30 -4.28
CA ALA A 109 -10.03 -15.57 -3.81
C ALA A 109 -10.88 -16.78 -4.21
N GLU A 110 -12.20 -16.69 -4.02
CA GLU A 110 -13.15 -17.75 -4.40
C GLU A 110 -13.12 -18.03 -5.90
N ARG A 111 -13.04 -16.98 -6.75
CA ARG A 111 -12.91 -17.13 -8.20
C ARG A 111 -11.63 -17.87 -8.59
N ALA A 112 -10.50 -17.46 -8.02
CA ALA A 112 -9.22 -18.12 -8.27
C ALA A 112 -9.25 -19.60 -7.83
N GLN A 113 -9.90 -19.91 -6.70
CA GLN A 113 -10.07 -21.30 -6.26
C GLN A 113 -11.03 -22.11 -7.15
N ALA A 114 -12.09 -21.48 -7.67
CA ALA A 114 -13.01 -22.14 -8.58
C ALA A 114 -12.32 -22.51 -9.89
N GLU A 115 -11.53 -21.59 -10.46
CA GLU A 115 -10.71 -21.83 -11.65
C GLU A 115 -9.78 -23.04 -11.45
N LYS A 116 -9.09 -23.11 -10.30
CA LYS A 116 -8.25 -24.28 -9.93
C LYS A 116 -9.02 -25.60 -9.92
N LYS A 117 -10.27 -25.61 -9.43
CA LYS A 117 -11.09 -26.84 -9.35
C LYS A 117 -11.59 -27.32 -10.70
N PHE A 118 -11.77 -26.44 -11.68
CA PHE A 118 -12.14 -26.85 -13.04
C PHE A 118 -10.97 -27.51 -13.79
N ASP A 119 -9.73 -27.22 -13.38
CA ASP A 119 -8.52 -27.82 -13.96
C ASP A 119 -8.22 -29.25 -13.46
N LEU A 120 -9.01 -29.79 -12.51
CA LEU A 120 -8.87 -31.17 -11.99
C LEU A 120 -9.20 -32.28 -13.02
N MET A 121 -9.60 -31.92 -14.24
CA MET A 121 -9.73 -32.84 -15.37
C MET A 121 -8.45 -32.91 -16.23
N ALA A 122 -7.43 -32.09 -15.92
CA ALA A 122 -6.12 -32.17 -16.52
C ALA A 122 -5.24 -33.13 -15.69
N GLU A 123 -4.68 -34.15 -16.34
CA GLU A 123 -3.90 -35.22 -15.72
C GLU A 123 -2.79 -34.72 -14.77
N ASP A 124 -2.56 -35.49 -13.70
CA ASP A 124 -1.52 -35.33 -12.68
C ASP A 124 -0.15 -34.97 -13.29
N LYS A 125 0.13 -33.67 -13.42
CA LYS A 125 1.49 -33.17 -13.67
C LYS A 125 2.24 -33.07 -12.33
N PRO A 126 3.55 -33.35 -12.32
CA PRO A 126 4.32 -33.30 -11.08
C PRO A 126 4.47 -31.87 -10.57
N SER A 127 3.85 -31.61 -9.41
CA SER A 127 4.21 -30.68 -8.33
C SER A 127 4.88 -29.33 -8.65
N ASP A 128 4.36 -28.55 -9.60
CA ASP A 128 4.59 -27.10 -9.55
C ASP A 128 3.71 -26.52 -8.43
N PRO A 129 4.22 -25.58 -7.61
CA PRO A 129 3.43 -24.98 -6.53
C PRO A 129 2.18 -24.29 -7.09
N ASP A 130 1.04 -24.48 -6.44
CA ASP A 130 -0.23 -23.92 -6.87
C ASP A 130 -0.10 -22.40 -7.14
N PRO A 131 -0.62 -21.90 -8.27
CA PRO A 131 -0.50 -20.49 -8.61
C PRO A 131 -1.17 -19.64 -7.54
N THR A 132 -0.43 -18.65 -7.05
CA THR A 132 -0.82 -17.79 -5.94
C THR A 132 -1.57 -16.56 -6.46
N LEU A 133 -2.62 -16.14 -5.76
CA LEU A 133 -3.34 -14.90 -6.09
C LEU A 133 -2.66 -13.71 -5.42
N ILE A 134 -2.01 -12.86 -6.22
CA ILE A 134 -1.33 -11.65 -5.78
C ILE A 134 -2.20 -10.43 -6.08
N LEU A 135 -2.63 -9.72 -5.04
CA LEU A 135 -3.48 -8.53 -5.14
C LEU A 135 -2.72 -7.28 -4.71
N LYS A 136 -2.63 -6.29 -5.60
CA LYS A 136 -1.98 -5.01 -5.32
C LYS A 136 -3.01 -3.93 -5.02
N GLU A 137 -2.89 -3.22 -3.90
CA GLU A 137 -3.76 -2.08 -3.55
C GLU A 137 -2.96 -0.86 -3.06
N SER A 138 -3.44 0.34 -3.43
CA SER A 138 -2.87 1.64 -3.01
C SER A 138 -3.89 2.58 -2.37
N HIS A 139 -5.16 2.17 -2.30
CA HIS A 139 -6.25 2.94 -1.68
C HIS A 139 -6.68 2.31 -0.36
N ALA A 140 -7.44 3.06 0.44
CA ALA A 140 -8.00 2.61 1.74
C ALA A 140 -6.92 2.05 2.69
N LEU A 141 -5.73 2.64 2.69
CA LEU A 141 -4.57 2.08 3.39
C LEU A 141 -4.74 2.13 4.91
N LEU A 142 -5.56 3.04 5.43
CA LEU A 142 -5.92 3.03 6.85
C LEU A 142 -6.76 1.82 7.28
N ALA A 143 -7.32 1.05 6.34
CA ALA A 143 -8.02 -0.19 6.64
C ALA A 143 -7.10 -1.43 6.63
N THR A 144 -5.79 -1.26 6.37
CA THR A 144 -4.82 -2.36 6.28
C THR A 144 -4.77 -3.22 7.54
N GLU A 145 -4.82 -2.64 8.75
CA GLU A 145 -4.82 -3.47 9.98
C GLU A 145 -6.01 -4.44 10.00
N ALA A 146 -7.19 -3.97 9.59
CA ALA A 146 -8.36 -4.81 9.60
C ALA A 146 -8.33 -5.85 8.47
N LEU A 147 -7.79 -5.53 7.29
CA LEU A 147 -7.61 -6.49 6.20
C LEU A 147 -6.70 -7.65 6.61
N VAL A 148 -5.51 -7.34 7.15
CA VAL A 148 -4.55 -8.35 7.60
C VAL A 148 -5.18 -9.26 8.66
N ARG A 149 -5.98 -8.71 9.57
CA ARG A 149 -6.61 -9.49 10.64
C ARG A 149 -7.81 -10.32 10.18
N GLU A 150 -8.66 -9.77 9.32
CA GLU A 150 -9.90 -10.42 8.89
C GLU A 150 -9.66 -11.48 7.81
N LEU A 151 -8.77 -11.21 6.86
CA LEU A 151 -8.44 -12.15 5.80
C LEU A 151 -7.33 -13.13 6.21
N LYS A 152 -6.57 -12.80 7.26
CA LYS A 152 -5.39 -13.56 7.72
C LYS A 152 -4.36 -13.79 6.61
N CYS A 153 -4.28 -12.89 5.63
CA CYS A 153 -3.50 -13.06 4.41
C CYS A 153 -2.05 -12.62 4.55
N HIS A 154 -1.15 -13.27 3.80
CA HIS A 154 0.25 -12.83 3.67
C HIS A 154 0.30 -11.48 2.96
N THR A 155 0.92 -10.49 3.60
CA THR A 155 0.87 -9.09 3.18
C THR A 155 2.27 -8.51 3.09
N LEU A 156 2.66 -8.07 1.92
CA LEU A 156 3.88 -7.30 1.69
C LEU A 156 3.55 -5.80 1.78
N LEU A 157 4.15 -5.14 2.77
CA LEU A 157 3.99 -3.73 3.04
C LEU A 157 5.18 -2.98 2.44
N TYR A 158 4.93 -2.23 1.37
CA TYR A 158 5.95 -1.51 0.63
C TYR A 158 6.06 -0.07 1.12
N VAL A 159 7.26 0.35 1.54
CA VAL A 159 7.56 1.71 2.02
C VAL A 159 8.71 2.33 1.23
N SER A 160 8.74 3.66 1.16
CA SER A 160 9.76 4.46 0.47
C SER A 160 9.84 5.84 1.11
N ASP A 161 10.74 6.71 0.66
CA ASP A 161 10.87 8.06 1.18
C ASP A 161 9.55 8.86 0.96
N PRO A 162 8.86 9.31 2.03
CA PRO A 162 7.57 9.99 1.91
C PRO A 162 7.63 11.31 1.13
N VAL A 163 8.78 11.99 1.10
CA VAL A 163 8.99 13.23 0.33
C VAL A 163 9.14 12.90 -1.15
N LEU A 164 9.95 11.89 -1.49
CA LEU A 164 10.11 11.40 -2.86
C LEU A 164 8.77 10.90 -3.44
N LEU A 165 8.00 10.17 -2.63
CA LEU A 165 6.68 9.69 -3.01
C LEU A 165 5.71 10.83 -3.32
N ALA A 166 5.69 11.85 -2.46
CA ALA A 166 4.83 13.00 -2.67
C ALA A 166 5.21 13.76 -3.95
N GLU A 167 6.52 13.95 -4.20
CA GLU A 167 7.01 14.55 -5.45
C GLU A 167 6.47 13.78 -6.66
N GLN A 168 6.68 12.46 -6.70
CA GLN A 168 6.27 11.61 -7.82
C GLN A 168 4.77 11.64 -8.07
N MET A 169 3.98 11.55 -7.00
CA MET A 169 2.54 11.59 -7.09
C MET A 169 2.06 12.98 -7.56
N PHE A 170 2.64 14.08 -7.05
CA PHE A 170 2.29 15.43 -7.48
C PHE A 170 2.71 15.74 -8.92
N SER A 171 3.83 15.19 -9.39
CA SER A 171 4.21 15.32 -10.80
C SER A 171 3.23 14.62 -11.75
N ARG A 172 2.57 13.53 -11.30
CA ARG A 172 1.65 12.74 -12.13
C ARG A 172 0.21 13.24 -12.10
N GLU A 173 -0.30 13.57 -10.91
CA GLU A 173 -1.72 13.91 -10.68
C GLU A 173 -1.93 15.38 -10.33
N GLY A 174 -0.86 16.15 -10.14
CA GLY A 174 -0.93 17.48 -9.55
C GLY A 174 -1.08 17.42 -8.03
N MET A 175 -1.24 18.58 -7.40
CA MET A 175 -1.43 18.67 -5.93
C MET A 175 -2.81 18.21 -5.47
N GLU A 176 -3.79 18.07 -6.37
CA GLU A 176 -5.18 17.68 -6.07
C GLU A 176 -5.36 16.15 -6.04
N THR A 177 -4.60 15.50 -5.17
CA THR A 177 -4.71 14.05 -4.94
C THR A 177 -5.83 13.74 -3.94
N SER A 178 -7.04 13.55 -4.46
CA SER A 178 -8.27 13.39 -3.65
C SER A 178 -8.13 12.31 -2.58
N TYR A 179 -7.47 11.19 -2.89
CA TYR A 179 -7.42 10.04 -1.98
C TYR A 179 -6.63 10.38 -0.72
N LEU A 180 -5.50 11.08 -0.89
CA LEU A 180 -4.70 11.55 0.23
C LEU A 180 -5.34 12.70 0.98
N ASP A 181 -6.16 13.54 0.34
CA ASP A 181 -6.90 14.57 1.08
C ASP A 181 -7.80 13.91 2.14
N PHE A 182 -8.49 12.81 1.80
CA PHE A 182 -9.32 12.07 2.76
C PHE A 182 -8.52 11.25 3.76
N GLU A 183 -7.46 10.57 3.33
CA GLU A 183 -6.56 9.87 4.25
C GLU A 183 -5.94 10.87 5.25
N SER A 184 -5.66 12.11 4.82
CA SER A 184 -5.15 13.19 5.68
C SER A 184 -6.14 13.65 6.75
N GLU A 185 -7.45 13.62 6.44
CA GLU A 185 -8.48 13.86 7.45
C GLU A 185 -8.58 12.70 8.45
N ALA A 186 -8.40 11.47 7.97
CA ALA A 186 -8.60 10.25 8.75
C ALA A 186 -7.38 9.85 9.62
N VAL A 187 -6.13 10.15 9.22
CA VAL A 187 -4.93 9.84 10.02
C VAL A 187 -4.90 10.54 11.37
N MET A 188 -5.69 11.60 11.55
CA MET A 188 -5.79 12.29 12.84
C MET A 188 -6.88 11.73 13.75
N ASP A 189 -7.53 10.63 13.36
CA ASP A 189 -8.49 9.95 14.22
C ASP A 189 -7.82 9.52 15.54
N PRO A 190 -8.36 9.88 16.72
CA PRO A 190 -7.79 9.50 18.01
C PRO A 190 -7.59 7.99 18.19
N THR A 191 -8.41 7.16 17.54
CA THR A 191 -8.29 5.71 17.58
C THR A 191 -7.06 5.21 16.81
N PHE A 192 -6.80 5.77 15.62
CA PHE A 192 -5.59 5.49 14.84
C PHE A 192 -4.33 5.93 15.61
N LEU A 193 -4.31 7.18 16.07
CA LEU A 193 -3.16 7.76 16.77
C LEU A 193 -2.81 6.97 18.03
N LYS A 194 -3.81 6.59 18.84
CA LYS A 194 -3.59 5.76 20.04
C LYS A 194 -3.13 4.35 19.69
N ARG A 195 -3.50 3.80 18.53
CA ARG A 195 -3.20 2.43 18.16
C ARG A 195 -1.76 2.25 17.66
N PHE A 196 -1.27 3.21 16.88
CA PHE A 196 0.04 3.11 16.24
C PHE A 196 1.06 4.06 16.85
N LEU A 197 0.64 5.24 17.27
CA LEU A 197 1.54 6.34 17.65
C LEU A 197 1.45 6.62 19.16
N ALA A 198 1.12 5.64 20.00
CA ALA A 198 0.97 5.84 21.44
C ALA A 198 2.24 6.42 22.09
N LYS A 199 3.42 5.96 21.64
CA LYS A 199 4.73 6.45 22.12
C LYS A 199 5.07 7.83 21.55
N ASP A 200 4.78 8.04 20.26
CA ASP A 200 5.14 9.25 19.52
C ASP A 200 3.99 10.28 19.40
N LEU A 201 2.95 10.13 20.23
CA LEU A 201 1.71 10.89 20.11
C LEU A 201 1.94 12.40 20.27
N ARG A 202 2.77 12.79 21.25
CA ARG A 202 3.07 14.20 21.52
C ARG A 202 3.83 14.84 20.35
N PRO A 203 4.96 14.26 19.86
CA PRO A 203 5.61 14.73 18.64
C PRO A 203 4.65 14.83 17.44
N VAL A 204 3.87 13.79 17.16
CA VAL A 204 2.93 13.78 16.02
C VAL A 204 1.89 14.90 16.11
N LEU A 205 1.27 15.09 17.28
CA LEU A 205 0.31 16.17 17.48
C LEU A 205 0.96 17.55 17.38
N HIS A 206 2.23 17.68 17.78
CA HIS A 206 2.99 18.90 17.62
C HIS A 206 3.27 19.21 16.14
N ALA A 207 3.79 18.23 15.38
CA ALA A 207 4.03 18.36 13.94
C ALA A 207 2.76 18.79 13.20
N TYR A 208 1.63 18.12 13.48
CA TYR A 208 0.34 18.47 12.90
C TYR A 208 -0.06 19.93 13.18
N LYS A 209 0.11 20.41 14.41
CA LYS A 209 -0.16 21.81 14.77
C LYS A 209 0.78 22.78 14.06
N VAL A 210 2.05 22.43 13.89
CA VAL A 210 3.02 23.25 13.14
C VAL A 210 2.58 23.39 11.69
N ILE A 211 2.20 22.28 11.05
CA ILE A 211 1.70 22.26 9.67
C ILE A 211 0.46 23.15 9.54
N GLN A 212 -0.53 23.00 10.43
CA GLN A 212 -1.75 23.82 10.42
C GLN A 212 -1.49 25.33 10.55
N ARG A 213 -0.41 25.72 11.23
CA ARG A 213 -0.02 27.13 11.45
C ARG A 213 0.78 27.74 10.29
N LEU A 214 1.15 26.95 9.28
CA LEU A 214 1.83 27.48 8.09
C LEU A 214 0.93 28.51 7.38
N ARG A 215 1.52 29.66 7.01
CA ARG A 215 0.78 30.77 6.38
C ARG A 215 0.34 30.45 4.95
N SER A 216 1.17 29.72 4.21
CA SER A 216 0.87 29.34 2.83
C SER A 216 -0.08 28.15 2.79
N SER A 217 -1.22 28.33 2.12
CA SER A 217 -2.21 27.25 1.92
C SER A 217 -1.60 26.08 1.14
N ARG A 218 -0.86 26.38 0.06
CA ARG A 218 -0.13 25.37 -0.72
C ARG A 218 0.84 24.59 0.15
N GLN A 219 1.67 25.29 0.92
CA GLN A 219 2.66 24.64 1.77
C GLN A 219 1.98 23.77 2.84
N ARG A 220 0.91 24.26 3.46
CA ARG A 220 0.11 23.47 4.41
C ARG A 220 -0.40 22.17 3.78
N GLN A 221 -0.98 22.24 2.58
CA GLN A 221 -1.50 21.07 1.88
C GLN A 221 -0.40 20.07 1.56
N VAL A 222 0.71 20.54 0.99
CA VAL A 222 1.89 19.72 0.67
C VAL A 222 2.42 19.01 1.91
N GLN A 223 2.69 19.77 2.98
CA GLN A 223 3.25 19.22 4.21
C GLN A 223 2.27 18.24 4.88
N MET A 224 0.96 18.51 4.82
CA MET A 224 -0.04 17.59 5.34
C MET A 224 -0.02 16.25 4.59
N LYS A 225 0.04 16.27 3.26
CA LYS A 225 0.07 15.05 2.45
C LYS A 225 1.34 14.22 2.70
N ILE A 226 2.51 14.87 2.73
CA ILE A 226 3.77 14.19 3.07
C ILE A 226 3.69 13.58 4.47
N PHE A 227 3.15 14.33 5.45
CA PHE A 227 2.96 13.86 6.81
C PHE A 227 2.02 12.66 6.87
N THR A 228 0.90 12.69 6.16
CA THR A 228 -0.05 11.57 6.03
C THR A 228 0.62 10.32 5.46
N ILE A 229 1.40 10.45 4.39
CA ILE A 229 2.17 9.33 3.81
C ILE A 229 3.11 8.73 4.86
N ALA A 230 3.84 9.57 5.58
CA ALA A 230 4.75 9.11 6.63
C ALA A 230 4.02 8.37 7.77
N LEU A 231 2.84 8.84 8.19
CA LEU A 231 2.01 8.17 9.19
C LEU A 231 1.48 6.81 8.72
N ILE A 232 1.05 6.70 7.45
CA ILE A 232 0.61 5.42 6.87
C ILE A 232 1.78 4.42 6.84
N GLN A 233 2.97 4.86 6.42
CA GLN A 233 4.14 3.98 6.42
C GLN A 233 4.62 3.63 7.84
N TYR A 234 4.49 4.54 8.80
CA TYR A 234 4.73 4.22 10.21
C TYR A 234 3.78 3.12 10.69
N MET A 235 2.49 3.21 10.35
CA MET A 235 1.54 2.14 10.61
C MET A 235 2.00 0.82 9.96
N PHE A 236 2.49 0.82 8.72
CA PHE A 236 3.01 -0.38 8.07
C PHE A 236 4.16 -1.02 8.84
N ARG A 237 5.15 -0.22 9.27
CA ARG A 237 6.26 -0.70 10.11
C ARG A 237 5.75 -1.34 11.41
N MET A 238 4.77 -0.72 12.05
CA MET A 238 4.14 -1.25 13.27
C MET A 238 3.33 -2.52 13.03
N LEU A 239 2.69 -2.67 11.86
CA LEU A 239 1.94 -3.88 11.50
C LEU A 239 2.88 -5.05 11.21
N ALA A 240 3.96 -4.83 10.47
CA ALA A 240 4.99 -5.85 10.25
C ALA A 240 5.60 -6.33 11.57
N ALA A 241 5.89 -5.41 12.51
CA ALA A 241 6.39 -5.79 13.83
C ALA A 241 5.35 -6.52 14.70
N ARG A 242 4.06 -6.21 14.54
CA ARG A 242 2.97 -6.78 15.35
C ARG A 242 2.48 -8.14 14.83
N TYR A 243 2.55 -8.36 13.52
CA TYR A 243 2.07 -9.57 12.84
C TYR A 243 3.15 -10.12 11.90
N PRO A 244 4.35 -10.50 12.39
CA PRO A 244 5.48 -10.90 11.55
C PRO A 244 5.19 -12.13 10.66
N GLU A 245 4.29 -13.00 11.11
CA GLU A 245 3.81 -14.20 10.37
C GLU A 245 2.94 -13.84 9.16
N LEU A 246 2.31 -12.66 9.17
CA LEU A 246 1.32 -12.24 8.16
C LEU A 246 1.76 -11.02 7.37
N ALA A 247 2.67 -10.20 7.90
CA ALA A 247 3.03 -8.92 7.35
C ALA A 247 4.55 -8.78 7.25
N THR A 248 5.04 -8.67 6.02
CA THR A 248 6.45 -8.45 5.71
C THR A 248 6.65 -7.02 5.25
N LEU A 249 7.66 -6.33 5.79
CA LEU A 249 8.01 -4.98 5.35
C LEU A 249 9.08 -5.04 4.25
N VAL A 250 8.91 -4.20 3.24
CA VAL A 250 9.87 -3.98 2.17
C VAL A 250 10.13 -2.49 2.02
N ASP A 251 11.40 -2.10 2.10
CA ASP A 251 11.85 -0.72 1.95
C ASP A 251 12.52 -0.54 0.58
N ALA A 252 11.97 0.37 -0.24
CA ALA A 252 12.47 0.67 -1.58
C ALA A 252 13.96 1.01 -1.59
N ALA A 253 14.40 1.89 -0.68
CA ALA A 253 15.79 2.33 -0.62
C ALA A 253 16.73 1.19 -0.26
N VAL A 254 16.24 0.20 0.50
CA VAL A 254 17.03 -0.99 0.86
C VAL A 254 17.20 -1.93 -0.33
N ILE A 255 16.14 -2.15 -1.13
CA ILE A 255 16.22 -2.99 -2.33
C ILE A 255 17.04 -2.33 -3.43
N GLU A 256 16.90 -1.02 -3.62
CA GLU A 256 17.67 -0.25 -4.61
C GLU A 256 19.18 -0.44 -4.45
N ASN A 257 19.66 -0.40 -3.21
CA ASN A 257 21.08 -0.52 -2.91
C ASN A 257 21.58 -1.97 -2.93
N ASP A 258 20.72 -2.93 -2.58
CA ASP A 258 21.08 -4.35 -2.48
C ASP A 258 19.85 -5.25 -2.71
N PRO A 259 19.57 -5.61 -3.97
CA PRO A 259 18.39 -6.42 -4.31
C PRO A 259 18.36 -7.79 -3.64
N ARG A 260 19.50 -8.33 -3.18
CA ARG A 260 19.54 -9.60 -2.45
C ARG A 260 18.80 -9.53 -1.12
N ARG A 261 18.65 -8.34 -0.54
CA ARG A 261 17.87 -8.13 0.69
C ARG A 261 16.38 -8.41 0.52
N LEU A 262 15.91 -8.56 -0.73
CA LEU A 262 14.55 -8.93 -1.05
C LEU A 262 14.28 -10.43 -0.83
N GLU A 263 15.31 -11.27 -0.72
CA GLU A 263 15.17 -12.72 -0.58
C GLU A 263 14.34 -13.11 0.64
N PHE A 264 14.76 -12.66 1.82
CA PHE A 264 14.05 -12.96 3.06
C PHE A 264 12.60 -12.43 3.06
N PRO A 265 12.33 -11.17 2.67
CA PRO A 265 10.97 -10.67 2.53
C PRO A 265 10.09 -11.49 1.58
N LEU A 266 10.62 -11.89 0.41
CA LEU A 266 9.84 -12.68 -0.55
C LEU A 266 9.56 -14.08 -0.05
N VAL A 267 10.53 -14.74 0.58
CA VAL A 267 10.33 -16.07 1.16
C VAL A 267 9.31 -16.01 2.29
N ASN A 268 9.41 -15.03 3.19
CA ASN A 268 8.43 -14.88 4.27
C ASN A 268 7.03 -14.54 3.75
N TRP A 269 6.94 -13.83 2.63
CA TRP A 269 5.67 -13.45 2.04
C TRP A 269 5.04 -14.54 1.17
N LEU A 270 5.83 -15.26 0.35
CA LEU A 270 5.35 -16.30 -0.58
C LEU A 270 5.35 -17.70 0.05
N GLY A 271 6.04 -17.92 1.16
CA GLY A 271 6.24 -19.24 1.76
C GLY A 271 7.64 -19.81 1.49
N ALA A 272 8.09 -20.71 2.36
CA ALA A 272 9.45 -21.29 2.32
C ALA A 272 9.67 -22.17 1.08
N GLU A 273 8.62 -22.84 0.63
CA GLU A 273 8.52 -23.61 -0.60
C GLU A 273 8.79 -22.78 -1.86
N ASN A 274 8.64 -21.45 -1.77
CA ASN A 274 8.87 -20.51 -2.85
C ASN A 274 10.29 -19.89 -2.83
N LEU A 275 11.26 -20.53 -2.16
CA LEU A 275 12.67 -20.08 -2.17
C LEU A 275 13.24 -19.98 -3.60
N HIS A 276 12.94 -20.97 -4.45
CA HIS A 276 13.36 -20.95 -5.86
C HIS A 276 12.76 -19.75 -6.62
N SER A 277 11.51 -19.42 -6.32
CA SER A 277 10.80 -18.24 -6.84
C SER A 277 11.49 -16.94 -6.41
N ALA A 278 11.91 -16.81 -5.14
CA ALA A 278 12.65 -15.65 -4.65
C ALA A 278 14.03 -15.50 -5.33
N SER A 279 14.78 -16.59 -5.50
CA SER A 279 16.06 -16.57 -6.21
C SER A 279 15.90 -16.20 -7.68
N ARG A 280 14.84 -16.68 -8.36
CA ARG A 280 14.50 -16.30 -9.75
C ARG A 280 14.16 -14.81 -9.86
N VAL A 281 13.40 -14.27 -8.92
CA VAL A 281 13.08 -12.84 -8.85
C VAL A 281 14.36 -12.01 -8.75
N ILE A 282 15.29 -12.38 -7.86
CA ILE A 282 16.53 -11.63 -7.63
C ILE A 282 17.54 -11.79 -8.78
N ALA A 283 17.61 -12.98 -9.38
CA ALA A 283 18.57 -13.29 -10.46
C ALA A 283 18.17 -12.70 -11.81
N ASN A 284 16.90 -12.31 -12.00
CA ASN A 284 16.49 -11.60 -13.19
C ASN A 284 17.22 -10.26 -13.27
N ALA A 285 17.89 -10.03 -14.40
CA ALA A 285 18.74 -8.85 -14.62
C ALA A 285 18.01 -7.55 -14.23
N THR A 286 16.71 -7.47 -14.49
CA THR A 286 15.84 -6.32 -14.23
C THR A 286 15.75 -5.87 -12.76
N PHE A 287 16.03 -6.75 -11.80
CA PHE A 287 16.14 -6.40 -10.38
C PHE A 287 17.55 -6.01 -9.94
N THR A 288 18.60 -6.34 -10.70
CA THR A 288 20.00 -5.96 -10.39
C THR A 288 20.27 -4.50 -10.72
N PRO A 289 21.23 -3.80 -10.07
CA PRO A 289 21.52 -2.40 -10.38
C PRO A 289 21.78 -2.14 -11.87
N GLN A 290 22.44 -3.08 -12.56
CA GLN A 290 22.72 -2.99 -13.99
C GLN A 290 21.45 -3.18 -14.85
N GLY A 291 20.56 -4.11 -14.51
CA GLY A 291 19.31 -4.25 -15.25
C GLY A 291 18.27 -3.18 -14.90
N GLN A 292 18.33 -2.63 -13.69
CA GLN A 292 17.66 -1.42 -13.25
C GLN A 292 18.21 -0.18 -13.99
N GLU A 293 19.47 -0.15 -14.40
CA GLU A 293 20.04 0.91 -15.24
C GLU A 293 19.72 0.72 -16.74
N THR A 294 19.79 -0.51 -17.27
CA THR A 294 19.51 -0.79 -18.69
C THR A 294 18.03 -0.73 -19.04
N LEU A 295 17.15 -1.15 -18.14
CA LEU A 295 15.75 -0.75 -18.11
C LEU A 295 15.69 0.41 -17.13
N ARG A 296 16.17 1.58 -17.56
CA ARG A 296 16.21 2.80 -16.75
C ARG A 296 15.16 2.72 -15.65
N TRP A 297 15.63 2.74 -14.41
CA TRP A 297 14.86 3.01 -13.20
C TRP A 297 14.31 4.45 -13.23
N THR A 298 13.81 4.89 -14.38
CA THR A 298 12.63 5.71 -14.44
C THR A 298 11.56 4.81 -13.83
N ARG A 299 11.13 5.06 -12.59
CA ARG A 299 10.05 6.04 -12.39
C ARG A 299 9.11 5.95 -13.60
N SER A 300 7.85 5.58 -13.49
CA SER A 300 6.91 5.72 -14.62
C SER A 300 6.83 7.20 -15.04
N TRP A 301 7.78 7.65 -15.84
CA TRP A 301 7.92 8.96 -16.42
C TRP A 301 7.74 8.67 -17.90
N PRO A 302 6.77 9.30 -18.55
CA PRO A 302 6.96 9.63 -19.94
C PRO A 302 8.33 10.33 -20.04
N GLU A 303 9.16 9.92 -20.98
CA GLU A 303 10.47 10.55 -21.28
C GLU A 303 10.35 12.05 -21.66
N SER A 304 9.15 12.63 -21.57
CA SER A 304 8.82 14.04 -21.84
C SER A 304 8.67 14.93 -20.61
N ILE A 305 8.74 14.43 -19.37
CA ILE A 305 8.68 15.31 -18.19
C ILE A 305 10.11 15.58 -17.70
N THR A 306 10.88 16.31 -18.48
CA THR A 306 11.89 17.18 -17.87
C THR A 306 11.14 18.39 -17.33
N THR A 307 11.40 18.78 -16.08
CA THR A 307 11.03 20.09 -15.50
C THR A 307 9.55 20.35 -15.14
N PHE A 308 9.05 19.64 -14.14
CA PHE A 308 8.28 20.32 -13.09
C PHE A 308 8.74 19.76 -11.74
N GLU A 309 9.61 20.50 -11.04
CA GLU A 309 9.77 20.31 -9.59
C GLU A 309 8.39 20.61 -8.97
N ALA A 310 7.62 19.57 -8.66
CA ALA A 310 6.28 19.75 -8.09
C ALA A 310 6.39 20.35 -6.68
N LEU A 311 7.44 19.97 -5.96
CA LEU A 311 7.86 20.51 -4.69
C LEU A 311 9.00 21.50 -4.87
N SER A 312 8.86 22.67 -4.24
CA SER A 312 9.98 23.61 -4.15
C SER A 312 11.03 23.11 -3.16
N SER A 313 12.27 23.57 -3.29
CA SER A 313 13.33 23.30 -2.31
C SER A 313 12.94 23.67 -0.86
N LYS A 314 12.07 24.67 -0.67
CA LYS A 314 11.50 25.05 0.63
C LYS A 314 10.53 23.99 1.17
N ASP A 315 9.73 23.38 0.31
CA ASP A 315 8.80 22.32 0.69
C ASP A 315 9.57 21.06 1.14
N VAL A 316 10.58 20.66 0.35
CA VAL A 316 11.42 19.50 0.62
C VAL A 316 12.17 19.66 1.95
N LYS A 317 12.86 20.79 2.15
CA LYS A 317 13.60 21.07 3.39
C LYS A 317 12.70 21.08 4.62
N LEU A 318 11.52 21.70 4.51
CA LEU A 318 10.56 21.73 5.62
C LEU A 318 10.02 20.34 5.94
N ALA A 319 9.73 19.54 4.91
CA ALA A 319 9.21 18.19 5.07
C ALA A 319 10.21 17.30 5.82
N TYR A 320 11.45 17.22 5.35
CA TYR A 320 12.48 16.43 6.03
C TYR A 320 12.70 16.89 7.46
N LYS A 321 12.78 18.20 7.69
CA LYS A 321 12.89 18.75 9.05
C LYS A 321 11.72 18.29 9.93
N LEU A 322 10.49 18.43 9.47
CA LEU A 322 9.31 18.02 10.23
C LEU A 322 9.30 16.52 10.52
N LEU A 323 9.66 15.67 9.56
CA LEU A 323 9.63 14.22 9.74
C LEU A 323 10.74 13.74 10.67
N ILE A 324 11.95 14.30 10.58
CA ILE A 324 13.10 13.97 11.44
C ILE A 324 12.86 14.47 12.87
N ASP A 325 12.50 15.74 13.04
CA ASP A 325 12.28 16.37 14.36
C ASP A 325 11.18 15.66 15.18
N HIS A 326 10.30 14.90 14.52
CA HIS A 326 9.17 14.22 15.14
C HIS A 326 9.19 12.69 14.99
N HIS A 327 10.37 12.11 14.72
CA HIS A 327 10.62 10.66 14.73
C HIS A 327 9.81 9.83 13.71
N LEU A 328 9.33 10.46 12.63
CA LEU A 328 8.65 9.77 11.53
C LEU A 328 9.62 9.33 10.43
N MET A 329 10.85 9.86 10.45
CA MET A 329 11.94 9.48 9.57
C MET A 329 13.26 9.53 10.36
N SER A 330 14.20 8.63 10.06
CA SER A 330 15.55 8.70 10.61
C SER A 330 16.33 9.84 9.94
N ASP A 331 17.20 10.51 10.69
CA ASP A 331 18.14 11.47 10.12
C ASP A 331 19.22 10.72 9.33
N GLU A 332 19.05 10.70 8.00
CA GLU A 332 20.01 10.08 7.09
C GLU A 332 21.24 10.97 6.82
N SER A 333 21.36 12.15 7.42
CA SER A 333 22.61 12.95 7.33
C SER A 333 23.83 12.21 7.91
N ASN A 334 23.62 11.21 8.77
CA ASN A 334 24.66 10.29 9.24
C ASN A 334 24.88 9.06 8.33
N ARG A 335 24.01 8.79 7.36
CA ARG A 335 24.27 7.86 6.24
C ARG A 335 24.99 8.63 5.13
N LYS A 336 26.31 8.74 5.29
CA LYS A 336 27.28 9.37 4.39
C LYS A 336 26.87 9.39 2.89
N THR A 337 26.78 10.63 2.37
CA THR A 337 27.28 11.08 1.05
C THR A 337 26.80 10.34 -0.20
N TRP A 338 25.70 10.83 -0.79
CA TRP A 338 25.40 10.71 -2.22
C TRP A 338 25.78 11.98 -3.02
N ALA A 339 26.86 12.64 -2.60
CA ALA A 339 27.46 13.74 -3.36
C ALA A 339 28.99 13.70 -3.19
N GLY A 340 29.69 13.47 -4.31
CA GLY A 340 31.06 13.92 -4.50
C GLY A 340 32.17 13.08 -3.90
N LYS A 341 32.50 11.95 -4.54
CA LYS A 341 33.91 11.70 -4.88
C LYS A 341 34.00 11.70 -6.40
N SER A 342 34.31 12.86 -6.95
CA SER A 342 34.99 12.92 -8.24
C SER A 342 36.27 12.10 -8.11
N VAL A 343 36.41 11.11 -8.96
CA VAL A 343 37.70 10.51 -9.26
C VAL A 343 38.58 11.64 -9.79
N ALA A 344 39.64 11.95 -9.03
CA ALA A 344 40.85 12.53 -9.56
C ALA A 344 41.88 11.40 -9.65
#